data_AF-A0A075WEX2-F1
#
_entry.id   AF-A0A075WEX2-F1
#
_cell.length_a   1.000
_cell.length_b   1.000
_cell.length_c   1.000
_cell.angle_alpha   90.00
_cell.angle_beta   90.00
_cell.angle_gamma   90.00
#
_symmetry.space_group_name_H-M   'P 1'
#
loop_
_entity.id
_entity.type
_entity.pdbx_description
1 polymer ?
#
loop_
_entity_poly.entity_id
_entity_poly.type
_entity_poly.pdbx_seq_one_letter_code
_entity_poly.pdbx_strand_id
1 'polypeptide(L)' 'MAHKTLTISEEAYNALKRLKREGESFSDVILRITRGASLLEYIESTEFSQELADKIEEVYKARELVKSRAVKL' A
#
# COMPACT_ATOMS: atom_id res chain seq x y z
N MET A 1 -4.20 5.52 26.01
CA MET A 1 -3.22 5.97 24.99
C MET A 1 -3.20 7.49 25.01
N ALA A 2 -2.08 8.13 24.67
CA ALA A 2 -2.06 9.59 24.56
C ALA A 2 -2.91 10.01 23.35
N HIS A 3 -3.83 10.95 23.55
CA HIS A 3 -4.62 11.53 22.48
C HIS A 3 -4.07 12.91 22.12
N LYS A 4 -4.07 13.22 20.83
CA LYS A 4 -3.76 14.55 20.31
C LYS A 4 -4.97 15.05 19.53
N THR A 5 -5.30 16.32 19.73
CA THR A 5 -6.33 16.99 18.94
C THR A 5 -5.69 17.58 17.69
N LEU A 6 -6.31 17.33 16.53
CA LEU A 6 -5.89 17.88 15.24
C LEU A 6 -7.03 18.72 14.67
N THR A 7 -6.74 19.95 14.28
CA THR A 7 -7.65 20.78 13.49
C THR A 7 -7.36 20.54 12.02
N ILE A 8 -8.42 20.32 11.23
CA ILE A 8 -8.35 20.09 9.78
C ILE A 8 -9.34 20.99 9.06
N SER A 9 -9.16 21.18 7.75
CA SER A 9 -10.15 21.88 6.94
C SER A 9 -11.46 21.09 6.88
N GLU A 10 -12.58 21.79 6.62
CA GLU A 10 -13.87 21.12 6.41
C GLU A 10 -13.83 20.14 5.23
N GLU A 11 -13.07 20.46 4.19
CA GLU A 11 -12.88 19.56 3.04
C GLU A 11 -12.25 18.23 3.47
N ALA A 12 -11.18 18.28 4.29
CA ALA A 12 -10.52 17.08 4.82
C ALA A 12 -11.45 16.28 5.73
N TYR A 13 -12.23 16.95 6.59
CA TYR A 13 -13.23 16.29 7.42
C TYR A 13 -14.28 15.55 6.57
N ASN A 14 -14.81 16.21 5.55
CA ASN A 14 -15.80 15.61 4.65
C ASN A 14 -15.22 14.45 3.84
N ALA A 15 -13.95 14.53 3.44
CA ALA A 15 -13.25 13.41 2.81
C ALA A 15 -13.17 12.20 3.75
N LEU A 16 -12.77 12.39 5.00
CA LEU A 16 -12.74 11.31 5.99
C LEU A 16 -14.14 10.76 6.28
N LYS A 17 -15.16 11.62 6.35
CA LYS A 17 -16.55 11.22 6.59
C LYS A 17 -17.08 10.29 5.49
N ARG A 18 -16.72 10.53 4.23
CA ARG A 18 -17.09 9.65 3.10
C ARG A 18 -16.43 8.28 3.16
N LEU A 19 -15.22 8.20 3.73
CA LEU A 19 -14.46 6.95 3.83
C LEU A 19 -14.79 6.11 5.07
N LYS A 20 -15.48 6.71 6.04
CA LYS A 20 -15.81 6.12 7.33
C LYS A 20 -16.87 5.03 7.20
N ARG A 21 -16.59 3.84 7.74
CA ARG A 21 -17.53 2.73 7.83
C ARG A 21 -18.41 2.85 9.07
N GLU A 22 -19.53 2.12 9.10
CA GLU A 22 -20.40 2.05 10.28
C GLU A 22 -19.61 1.55 11.50
N GLY A 23 -19.73 2.26 12.64
CA GLY A 23 -19.02 1.94 13.88
C GLY A 23 -17.51 2.26 13.91
N GLU A 24 -16.89 2.61 12.79
CA GLU A 24 -15.46 2.98 12.71
C GLU A 24 -15.23 4.38 13.30
N SER A 25 -14.14 4.69 14.00
CA SER A 25 -13.79 6.06 14.44
C SER A 25 -13.01 6.85 13.35
N PHE A 26 -12.88 8.17 13.47
CA PHE A 26 -12.05 8.93 12.52
C PHE A 26 -10.56 8.57 12.63
N SER A 27 -10.09 8.26 13.84
CA SER A 27 -8.73 7.76 14.05
C SER A 27 -8.50 6.43 13.34
N ASP A 28 -9.49 5.53 13.36
CA ASP A 28 -9.41 4.24 12.65
C ASP A 28 -9.36 4.43 11.13
N VAL A 29 -10.16 5.35 10.59
CA VAL A 29 -10.09 5.71 9.16
C VAL A 29 -8.70 6.16 8.79
N ILE A 30 -8.13 7.10 9.56
CA ILE A 30 -6.77 7.63 9.32
C ILE A 30 -5.77 6.47 9.33
N LEU A 31 -5.78 5.62 10.36
CA LEU A 31 -4.85 4.49 10.46
C LEU A 31 -5.03 3.48 9.33
N ARG A 32 -6.28 3.22 8.89
CA ARG A 32 -6.57 2.29 7.80
C ARG A 32 -6.05 2.80 6.46
N ILE A 33 -6.19 4.10 6.17
CA ILE A 33 -5.76 4.67 4.89
C ILE A 33 -4.26 5.01 4.87
N THR A 34 -3.66 5.26 6.03
CA THR A 34 -2.21 5.53 6.15
C THR A 34 -1.39 4.27 6.41
N ARG A 35 -2.03 3.14 6.71
CA ARG A 35 -1.38 1.83 6.61
C ARG A 35 -0.89 1.67 5.19
N GLY A 36 0.41 1.86 4.99
CA GLY A 36 1.05 1.51 3.73
C GLY A 36 0.75 0.04 3.46
N ALA A 37 0.15 -0.26 2.30
CA ALA A 37 0.05 -1.63 1.86
C ALA A 37 1.48 -2.11 1.60
N SER A 38 2.00 -2.97 2.47
CA SER A 38 3.22 -3.69 2.17
C SER A 38 2.89 -4.59 0.98
N LEU A 39 3.39 -4.23 -0.20
CA LEU A 39 3.24 -5.08 -1.39
C LEU A 39 3.76 -6.50 -1.10
N LEU A 40 4.81 -6.60 -0.28
CA LEU A 40 5.33 -7.88 0.19
C LEU A 40 4.30 -8.65 1.03
N GLU A 41 3.68 -7.99 2.02
CA GLU A 41 2.64 -8.62 2.86
C GLU A 41 1.43 -9.07 2.02
N TYR A 42 1.05 -8.27 1.03
CA TYR A 42 0.00 -8.62 0.06
C TYR A 42 0.38 -9.83 -0.80
N ILE A 43 1.63 -9.89 -1.26
CA ILE A 43 2.14 -11.02 -2.04
C ILE A 43 2.21 -12.29 -1.16
N GLU A 44 2.64 -12.18 0.09
CA GLU A 44 2.73 -13.30 1.02
C GLU A 44 1.34 -13.84 1.42
N SER A 45 0.33 -12.96 1.53
CA SER A 45 -1.02 -13.35 1.96
C SER A 45 -1.93 -13.86 0.83
N THR A 46 -1.46 -13.89 -0.42
CA THR A 46 -2.29 -14.16 -1.60
C THR A 46 -1.68 -15.28 -2.42
N GLU A 47 -2.50 -16.27 -2.81
CA GLU A 47 -2.07 -17.26 -3.80
C GLU A 47 -2.14 -16.67 -5.22
N PHE A 48 -1.05 -16.79 -5.97
CA PHE A 48 -0.97 -16.38 -7.37
C PHE A 48 -0.89 -17.60 -8.28
N SER A 49 -1.35 -17.44 -9.53
CA SER A 49 -1.24 -18.51 -10.52
C SER A 49 0.21 -18.74 -10.92
N GLN A 50 0.53 -19.99 -11.26
CA GLN A 50 1.86 -20.35 -11.78
C GLN A 50 2.20 -19.55 -13.05
N GLU A 51 1.20 -19.30 -13.92
CA GLU A 51 1.38 -18.49 -15.14
C GLU A 51 1.87 -17.06 -14.83
N LEU A 52 1.41 -16.44 -13.75
CA LEU A 52 1.87 -15.11 -13.35
C LEU A 52 3.33 -15.16 -12.88
N ALA A 53 3.69 -16.17 -12.09
CA ALA A 53 5.06 -16.38 -11.65
C ALA A 53 6.01 -16.58 -12.84
N ASP A 54 5.60 -17.42 -13.80
CA ASP A 54 6.39 -17.72 -15.00
C ASP A 54 6.64 -16.45 -15.83
N LYS A 55 5.60 -15.64 -16.06
CA LYS A 55 5.73 -14.36 -16.79
C LYS A 55 6.64 -13.36 -16.07
N ILE A 56 6.58 -13.31 -14.75
CA ILE A 56 7.49 -12.45 -13.96
C ILE A 56 8.93 -12.94 -14.15
N GLU A 57 9.17 -14.24 -14.02
CA GLU A 57 10.49 -14.84 -14.20
C GLU A 57 11.07 -14.57 -15.61
N GLU A 58 10.25 -14.70 -16.66
CA GLU A 58 10.64 -14.35 -18.02
C GLU A 58 11.11 -12.90 -18.15
N VAL A 59 10.37 -11.95 -17.55
CA VAL A 59 10.74 -10.53 -17.56
C VAL A 59 12.03 -10.29 -16.79
N TYR A 60 12.26 -10.96 -15.66
CA TYR A 60 13.51 -10.83 -14.89
C TYR A 60 14.71 -11.41 -15.65
N LYS A 61 14.58 -12.58 -16.27
CA LYS A 61 15.61 -13.16 -17.15
C LYS A 61 15.93 -12.24 -18.32
N ALA A 62 14.91 -11.66 -18.95
CA ALA A 62 15.09 -10.68 -20.01
C ALA A 62 15.79 -9.39 -19.53
N ARG A 63 15.55 -8.97 -18.27
CA ARG A 63 16.23 -7.82 -17.65
C ARG A 63 17.66 -8.10 -17.25
N GLU A 64 18.01 -9.33 -16.86
CA GLU A 64 19.39 -9.73 -16.55
C GLU A 64 20.32 -9.63 -17.78
N LEU A 65 19.76 -9.81 -18.98
CA LEU A 65 20.44 -9.56 -20.25
C LEU A 65 20.66 -8.07 -20.55
N VAL A 66 19.88 -7.18 -19.92
CA VAL A 66 19.99 -5.72 -20.03
C VAL A 66 20.74 -5.21 -18.80
N LYS A 67 22.07 -5.37 -18.80
CA LYS A 67 22.99 -4.88 -17.74
C LYS A 67 22.50 -3.56 -17.13
N SER A 68 21.98 -3.62 -15.92
CA SER A 68 21.63 -2.45 -15.12
C SER A 68 22.86 -1.55 -15.01
N ARG A 69 22.75 -0.29 -15.43
CA ARG A 69 23.72 0.76 -15.05
C ARG A 69 23.86 0.71 -13.54
N ALA A 70 25.08 0.51 -13.05
CA ALA A 70 25.39 0.44 -11.63
C ALA A 70 24.77 1.66 -10.90
N VAL A 71 23.78 1.40 -10.06
CA VAL A 71 23.29 2.41 -9.11
C VAL A 71 24.32 2.44 -7.99
N LYS A 72 25.12 3.50 -7.91
CA LYS A 72 25.97 3.76 -6.75
C LYS A 72 25.05 4.13 -5.59
N LEU A 73 25.02 3.29 -4.56
CA LEU A 73 24.52 3.63 -3.23
C LEU A 73 25.56 4.47 -2.48
#